data_AF-A0A699S2J4-F1
#
_entry.id   AF-A0A699S2J4-F1
#
_cell.length_a   1.000
_cell.length_b   1.000
_cell.length_c   1.000
_cell.angle_alpha   90.00
_cell.angle_beta   90.00
_cell.angle_gamma   90.00
#
_symmetry.space_group_name_H-M   'P 1'
#
loop_
_entity.id
_entity.type
_entity.pdbx_description
1 polymer ?
#
loop_
_entity_poly.entity_id
_entity_poly.type
_entity_poly.pdbx_seq_one_letter_code
_entity_poly.pdbx_strand_id
1 'polypeptide(L)' 'MEIRQFLGLAGYYQRFIKGFSKIAKPMTKLNQKNVKFEWGDKQEVAFYLLKKKLCSAPILALPEGSEDFIVHCDAS' A
#
# COMPACT_ATOMS: atom_id res chain seq x y z
N MET A 1 3.47 -1.80 -14.76
CA MET A 1 2.60 -0.75 -14.20
C MET A 1 2.05 -1.11 -12.83
N GLU A 2 1.75 -2.39 -12.58
CA GLU A 2 1.02 -2.88 -11.39
C GLU A 2 1.64 -2.50 -10.03
N ILE A 3 2.96 -2.60 -9.84
CA ILE A 3 3.60 -2.23 -8.56
C ILE A 3 3.43 -0.73 -8.27
N ARG A 4 3.52 0.14 -9.28
CA ARG A 4 3.39 1.60 -9.08
C ARG A 4 1.98 1.95 -8.66
N GLN A 5 0.98 1.32 -9.27
CA GLN A 5 -0.43 1.49 -8.91
C GLN A 5 -0.68 1.00 -7.48
N PHE A 6 -0.19 -0.20 -7.12
CA PHE A 6 -0.31 -0.72 -5.77
C PHE A 6 0.36 0.18 -4.72
N LEU A 7 1.58 0.63 -4.97
CA LEU A 7 2.29 1.54 -4.06
C LEU A 7 1.60 2.90 -3.96
N GLY A 8 0.96 3.38 -5.03
CA GLY A 8 0.13 4.59 -5.01
C GLY A 8 -1.07 4.43 -4.06
N LEU A 9 -1.84 3.35 -4.22
CA LEU A 9 -2.96 3.02 -3.34
C LEU A 9 -2.50 2.86 -1.88
N ALA A 10 -1.46 2.06 -1.65
CA ALA A 10 -0.94 1.82 -0.31
C ALA A 10 -0.38 3.10 0.33
N GLY A 11 0.16 4.02 -0.50
CA GLY A 11 0.64 5.32 -0.10
C GLY A 11 -0.45 6.25 0.43
N TYR A 12 -1.68 6.16 -0.09
CA TYR A 12 -2.82 6.92 0.42
C TYR A 12 -3.12 6.59 1.90
N TYR A 13 -2.96 5.33 2.29
CA TYR A 13 -3.20 4.83 3.65
C TYR A 13 -1.94 4.81 4.53
N GLN A 14 -0.80 5.33 4.06
CA GLN A 14 0.50 5.19 4.74
C GLN A 14 0.49 5.70 6.19
N ARG A 15 -0.32 6.73 6.50
CA ARG A 15 -0.43 7.33 7.85
C ARG A 15 -0.93 6.34 8.89
N PHE A 16 -1.66 5.31 8.48
CA PHE A 16 -2.19 4.27 9.35
C PHE A 16 -1.25 3.06 9.45
N ILE A 17 -0.20 2.99 8.64
CA ILE A 17 0.74 1.88 8.57
C ILE A 17 2.06 2.28 9.22
N LYS A 18 2.23 1.95 10.51
CA LYS A 18 3.50 2.19 11.21
C LYS A 18 4.67 1.52 10.47
N GLY A 19 5.66 2.33 10.12
CA GLY A 19 6.87 1.87 9.41
C GLY A 19 6.67 1.63 7.92
N PHE A 20 5.62 2.18 7.29
CA PHE A 20 5.30 2.01 5.86
C PHE A 20 6.54 2.10 4.95
N SER A 21 7.34 3.16 5.05
CA SER A 21 8.51 3.37 4.19
C SER A 21 9.54 2.25 4.31
N LYS A 22 9.68 1.63 5.50
CA LYS A 22 10.60 0.50 5.71
C LYS A 22 10.07 -0.76 5.02
N ILE A 23 8.77 -0.99 5.09
CA ILE A 23 8.11 -2.16 4.50
C ILE A 23 8.07 -2.02 2.97
N ALA A 24 7.73 -0.85 2.44
CA ALA A 24 7.62 -0.60 1.01
C ALA A 24 8.98 -0.54 0.29
N LYS A 25 10.09 -0.32 1.02
CA LYS A 25 11.44 -0.14 0.48
C LYS A 25 11.88 -1.19 -0.57
N PRO A 26 11.68 -2.51 -0.37
CA PRO A 26 12.04 -3.52 -1.36
C PRO A 26 11.28 -3.35 -2.68
N MET A 27 10.01 -2.94 -2.61
CA MET A 27 9.16 -2.70 -3.78
C MET A 27 9.47 -1.35 -4.44
N THR A 28 9.78 -0.30 -3.67
CA THR A 28 10.16 1.01 -4.22
C THR A 28 11.46 0.93 -5.02
N LYS A 29 12.40 0.06 -4.61
CA LYS A 29 13.65 -0.19 -5.35
C LYS A 29 13.41 -0.75 -6.75
N LEU A 30 12.36 -1.56 -6.94
CA LEU A 30 11.99 -2.11 -8.26
C LEU A 30 11.56 -1.03 -9.27
N ASN A 31 11.24 0.18 -8.81
CA ASN A 31 10.83 1.30 -9.66
C ASN A 31 11.98 2.27 -10.01
N GLN A 32 13.19 2.03 -9.51
CA GLN A 32 14.34 2.89 -9.77
C GLN A 32 14.86 2.68 -11.20
N LYS A 33 15.34 3.76 -11.82
CA LYS A 33 16.00 3.68 -13.13
C LYS A 33 17.22 2.76 -13.03
N ASN A 34 17.47 1.96 -14.06
CA ASN A 34 18.59 1.02 -14.17
C ASN A 34 18.60 -0.12 -13.12
N VAL A 35 17.48 -0.37 -12.43
CA VAL A 35 17.32 -1.57 -11.61
C VAL A 35 16.56 -2.62 -12.42
N LYS A 36 17.15 -3.81 -12.53
CA LYS A 36 16.46 -4.96 -13.12
C LYS A 36 15.27 -5.33 -12.22
N PHE A 37 14.11 -5.49 -12.82
CA PHE A 37 12.93 -5.92 -12.11
C PHE A 37 13.11 -7.40 -11.72
N GLU A 38 13.38 -7.65 -10.44
CA GLU A 38 13.50 -9.00 -9.89
C GLU A 38 12.57 -9.11 -8.68
N TRP A 39 11.55 -9.94 -8.83
CA TRP A 39 10.61 -10.25 -7.76
C TRP A 39 11.10 -11.49 -7.01
N GLY A 40 11.49 -11.32 -5.75
CA GLY A 40 11.92 -12.41 -4.89
C GLY A 40 11.29 -12.29 -3.50
N ASP A 41 11.75 -13.12 -2.57
CA ASP A 41 11.13 -13.29 -1.25
C ASP A 41 10.96 -11.98 -0.49
N LYS A 42 11.93 -11.05 -0.60
CA LYS A 42 11.87 -9.76 0.08
C LYS A 42 10.72 -8.89 -0.42
N GLN A 43 10.44 -8.93 -1.72
CA GLN A 43 9.36 -8.19 -2.35
C GLN A 43 8.02 -8.86 -2.07
N GLU A 44 7.95 -10.19 -2.15
CA GLU A 44 6.76 -10.97 -1.82
C GLU A 44 6.33 -10.74 -0.37
N VAL A 45 7.26 -10.86 0.58
CA VAL A 45 6.99 -10.62 2.01
C VAL A 45 6.54 -9.19 2.26
N ALA A 46 7.18 -8.20 1.63
CA ALA A 46 6.78 -6.79 1.74
C ALA A 46 5.36 -6.56 1.19
N PHE A 47 5.05 -7.15 0.04
CA PHE A 47 3.74 -7.05 -0.60
C PHE A 47 2.64 -7.65 0.28
N TYR A 48 2.85 -8.87 0.79
CA TYR A 48 1.89 -9.54 1.66
C TYR A 48 1.70 -8.79 2.98
N LEU A 49 2.78 -8.27 3.57
CA LEU A 49 2.71 -7.49 4.79
C LEU A 49 1.93 -6.18 4.60
N LEU A 50 2.11 -5.50 3.46
CA LEU A 50 1.32 -4.31 3.11
C LEU A 50 -0.15 -4.65 2.92
N LYS A 51 -0.48 -5.72 2.18
CA LYS A 51 -1.88 -6.19 2.06
C LYS A 51 -2.51 -6.45 3.43
N LYS A 52 -1.82 -7.21 4.28
CA LYS A 52 -2.32 -7.52 5.64
C LYS A 52 -2.57 -6.26 6.46
N LYS A 53 -1.69 -5.26 6.38
CA LYS A 53 -1.84 -4.00 7.11
C LYS A 53 -2.97 -3.13 6.54
N LEU A 54 -3.13 -3.09 5.22
CA LEU A 54 -4.24 -2.39 4.56
C LEU A 54 -5.60 -2.97 4.94
N CYS A 55 -5.67 -4.29 5.14
CA CYS A 55 -6.89 -4.98 5.59
C CYS A 55 -7.03 -5.05 7.13
N SER A 56 -6.33 -4.22 7.90
CA SER A 56 -6.37 -4.24 9.37
C SER A 56 -6.80 -2.89 9.95
N ALA A 57 -7.39 -2.91 11.16
CA ALA A 57 -7.71 -1.68 11.89
C ALA A 57 -6.41 -0.88 12.16
N PRO A 58 -6.41 0.47 12.04
CA PRO A 58 -7.57 1.38 11.96
C PRO A 58 -8.06 1.72 10.54
N ILE A 59 -7.49 1.12 9.47
CA ILE A 59 -7.91 1.43 8.09
C ILE A 59 -9.35 0.97 7.83
N LEU A 60 -9.77 -0.11 8.49
CA LEU A 60 -11.13 -0.63 8.46
C LEU A 60 -11.96 -0.22 9.70
N ALA A 61 -11.53 0.80 10.45
CA ALA A 61 -12.28 1.21 11.63
C ALA A 61 -13.70 1.65 11.24
N LEU A 62 -14.69 1.27 12.05
CA LEU A 62 -16.06 1.74 11.90
C LEU A 62 -16.07 3.26 12.14
N PRO A 63 -16.66 4.05 11.25
CA PRO A 63 -16.87 5.46 11.54
C PRO A 63 -17.84 5.58 12.73
N GLU A 64 -17.34 6.14 13.83
CA GLU A 64 -18.15 6.46 15.02
C GLU A 64 -18.78 7.84 14.80
N GLY A 65 -19.96 7.90 14.19
CA GLY A 65 -20.75 9.14 14.11
C GLY A 65 -21.54 9.32 12.82
N SER A 66 -22.23 10.46 12.75
CA SER A 66 -22.91 10.98 11.55
C SER A 66 -21.95 11.80 10.69
N GLU A 67 -20.72 11.33 10.49
CA GLU A 67 -19.74 11.99 9.64
C GLU A 67 -20.02 11.70 8.16
N ASP A 68 -19.79 12.68 7.29
CA ASP A 68 -19.98 12.53 5.85
C ASP A 68 -18.98 11.53 5.26
N PHE A 69 -19.50 10.61 4.45
CA PHE A 69 -18.69 9.60 3.77
C PHE A 69 -18.22 10.11 2.41
N ILE A 70 -16.92 9.99 2.14
CA ILE A 70 -16.36 10.26 0.81
C ILE A 70 -16.18 8.93 0.09
N VAL A 71 -16.94 8.74 -1.01
CA VAL A 71 -16.82 7.56 -1.88
C VAL A 71 -15.95 7.92 -3.07
N HIS A 72 -14.84 7.20 -3.23
CA HIS A 72 -13.99 7.30 -4.42
C HIS A 72 -14.33 6.13 -5.35
N CYS A 73 -14.92 6.42 -6.51
CA CYS A 73 -15.15 5.45 -7.58
C CYS A 73 -14.25 5.74 -8.78
N ASP A 74 -13.76 4.66 -9.39
CA ASP A 74 -13.04 4.64 -10.66
C ASP A 74 -13.80 3.71 -11.60
N ALA A 75 -13.94 4.11 -12.87
CA ALA A 75 -14.57 3.31 -13.92
C ALA A 75 -13.61 3.24 -15.11
N SER A 76 -13.29 2.01 -15.52
CA SER A 76 -12.40 1.68 -16.64
C SER A 76 -13.07 1.79 -18.00
#